data_AF-A0A950Z582-F1
#
_entry.id   AF-A0A950Z582-F1
#
_cell.length_a   1.000
_cell.length_b   1.000
_cell.length_c   1.000
_cell.angle_alpha   90.00
_cell.angle_beta   90.00
_cell.angle_gamma   90.00
#
_symmetry.space_group_name_H-M   'P 1'
#
loop_
_entity.id
_entity.type
_entity.pdbx_description
1 polymer ?
#
loop_
_entity_poly.entity_id
_entity_poly.type
_entity_poly.pdbx_seq_one_letter_code
_entity_poly.pdbx_strand_id
1 'polypeptide(L)'
;DLAPRIFRFNDHGSAGEIDPQDLGNLETRINRQQLSAAGPKLPHFTQIKPPERTLEAVVRGSLHALDPYLLLHPVYSQVLSFAGGDRELVDLLAISADGRPVILELKVSEDIHLPLQGLDYWMRVKWHVELGEFGPLFPGVSIGGRSPKLILAAPAMSFHSTHATVLSYFSPEIEVERIGINSDWQRQLRVLLRLHGADHPISHGGEHAIPGSGQYTQSAHDIEPS
;
A
#
# COMPACT_ATOMS: atom_id res chain seq x y z
N ASP A 1 -2.53 20.22 -30.83
CA ASP A 1 -2.65 19.16 -29.83
C ASP A 1 -1.37 18.37 -29.70
N LEU A 2 -0.61 18.60 -28.63
CA LEU A 2 0.51 17.75 -28.23
C LEU A 2 -0.01 16.80 -27.16
N ALA A 3 -0.45 15.61 -27.56
CA ALA A 3 -0.73 14.56 -26.59
C ALA A 3 0.60 14.14 -25.94
N PRO A 4 0.69 14.05 -24.61
CA PRO A 4 1.89 13.58 -23.94
C PRO A 4 2.19 12.14 -24.37
N ARG A 5 3.46 11.87 -24.73
CA ARG A 5 3.94 10.55 -25.16
C ARG A 5 4.83 9.96 -24.07
N ILE A 6 4.57 8.70 -23.71
CA ILE A 6 5.33 7.99 -22.67
C ILE A 6 6.36 7.10 -23.36
N PHE A 7 7.57 7.04 -22.81
CA PHE A 7 8.65 6.20 -23.33
C PHE A 7 9.20 5.31 -22.22
N ARG A 8 9.48 4.04 -22.54
CA ARG A 8 10.28 3.13 -21.72
C ARG A 8 11.73 3.14 -22.22
N PHE A 9 12.67 3.02 -21.30
CA PHE A 9 14.08 2.84 -21.60
C PHE A 9 14.52 1.47 -21.09
N ASN A 10 15.23 0.71 -21.91
CA ASN A 10 15.87 -0.53 -21.46
C ASN A 10 17.29 -0.26 -20.95
N ASP A 11 17.92 -1.28 -20.36
CA ASP A 11 19.29 -1.21 -19.81
C ASP A 11 20.36 -0.86 -20.86
N HIS A 12 20.01 -0.97 -22.15
CA HIS A 12 20.85 -0.59 -23.28
C HIS A 12 20.58 0.84 -23.77
N GLY A 13 19.76 1.62 -23.07
CA GLY A 13 19.46 3.02 -23.38
C GLY A 13 18.54 3.24 -24.57
N SER A 14 17.90 2.18 -25.09
CA SER A 14 16.95 2.30 -26.20
C SER A 14 15.57 2.73 -25.69
N ALA A 15 14.99 3.73 -26.36
CA ALA A 15 13.64 4.22 -26.06
C ALA A 15 12.60 3.47 -26.91
N GLY A 16 11.57 2.93 -26.26
CA GLY A 16 10.34 2.46 -26.92
C GLY A 16 9.17 3.32 -26.49
N GLU A 17 8.36 3.79 -27.44
CA GLU A 17 7.09 4.44 -27.11
C GLU A 17 6.15 3.44 -26.44
N ILE A 18 5.52 3.87 -25.36
CA ILE A 18 4.48 3.13 -24.67
C ILE A 18 3.16 3.74 -25.11
N ASP A 19 2.30 2.93 -25.73
CA ASP A 19 0.90 3.30 -25.87
C ASP A 19 0.24 3.15 -24.48
N PRO A 20 -0.26 4.25 -23.88
CA PRO A 20 -0.91 4.18 -22.57
C PRO A 20 -2.22 3.36 -22.59
N GLN A 21 -2.75 3.03 -23.77
CA GLN A 21 -3.89 2.12 -23.94
C GLN A 21 -3.45 0.67 -24.25
N ASP A 22 -2.16 0.43 -24.52
CA ASP A 22 -1.61 -0.91 -24.67
C ASP A 22 -1.34 -1.52 -23.29
N LEU A 23 -2.28 -2.36 -22.87
CA LEU A 23 -2.22 -3.13 -21.63
C LEU A 23 -1.50 -4.47 -21.81
N GLY A 24 -0.75 -4.68 -22.91
CA GLY A 24 -0.04 -5.93 -23.18
C GLY A 24 1.05 -6.26 -22.14
N ASN A 25 1.57 -5.26 -21.42
CA ASN A 25 2.42 -5.47 -20.24
C ASN A 25 1.64 -5.93 -18.99
N LEU A 26 0.31 -5.87 -19.01
CA LEU A 26 -0.61 -6.40 -18.01
C LEU A 26 -1.18 -7.77 -18.40
N GLU A 27 -0.69 -8.42 -19.47
CA GLU A 27 -1.07 -9.80 -19.83
C GLU A 27 -0.58 -10.76 -18.73
N THR A 28 -1.38 -10.78 -17.68
CA THR A 28 -1.20 -11.52 -16.44
C THR A 28 -2.17 -12.68 -16.49
N ARG A 29 -1.72 -13.84 -16.03
CA ARG A 29 -2.58 -15.02 -15.92
C ARG A 29 -2.75 -15.34 -14.46
N ILE A 30 -3.99 -15.40 -14.00
CA ILE A 30 -4.29 -15.99 -12.69
C ILE A 30 -4.07 -17.50 -12.81
N ASN A 31 -2.86 -17.96 -12.50
CA ASN A 31 -2.57 -19.38 -12.46
C ASN A 31 -3.08 -20.00 -11.15
N ARG A 32 -4.31 -20.53 -11.18
CA ARG A 32 -4.93 -21.17 -10.00
C ARG A 32 -4.08 -22.28 -9.38
N GLN A 33 -3.25 -22.98 -10.17
CA GLN A 33 -2.38 -24.04 -9.64
C GLN A 33 -1.23 -23.50 -8.78
N GLN A 34 -0.87 -22.24 -8.95
CA GLN A 34 0.15 -21.55 -8.15
C GLN A 34 -0.46 -20.80 -6.95
N LEU A 35 -1.78 -20.63 -6.91
CA LEU A 35 -2.47 -19.98 -5.81
C LEU A 35 -2.46 -20.83 -4.56
N SER A 36 -1.77 -20.34 -3.53
CA SER A 36 -1.74 -20.98 -2.22
C SER A 36 -2.76 -20.30 -1.29
N ALA A 37 -3.98 -20.84 -1.23
CA ALA A 37 -5.00 -20.42 -0.25
C ALA A 37 -4.63 -20.85 1.18
N ALA A 38 -4.05 -22.05 1.30
CA ALA A 38 -3.28 -22.42 2.46
C ALA A 38 -1.97 -21.63 2.38
N GLY A 39 -1.79 -20.59 3.19
CA GLY A 39 -0.51 -19.87 3.24
C GLY A 39 0.67 -20.83 3.48
N PRO A 40 1.93 -20.36 3.35
CA PRO A 40 3.08 -21.20 3.66
C PRO A 40 2.92 -21.79 5.06
N LYS A 41 3.03 -23.12 5.21
CA LYS A 41 3.03 -23.77 6.54
C LYS A 41 4.08 -23.08 7.42
N LEU A 42 3.74 -22.81 8.68
CA LEU A 42 4.71 -22.40 9.70
C LEU A 42 5.87 -23.41 9.67
N PRO A 43 7.13 -22.97 9.47
CA PRO A 43 8.20 -23.90 9.17
C PRO A 43 8.66 -24.68 10.39
N HIS A 44 9.09 -25.91 10.12
CA HIS A 44 9.99 -26.69 10.96
C HIS A 44 11.31 -25.90 11.15
N PHE A 45 11.94 -26.00 12.32
CA PHE A 45 13.04 -25.14 12.83
C PHE A 45 14.35 -25.03 11.99
N THR A 46 14.40 -25.52 10.75
CA THR A 46 15.66 -25.72 9.99
C THR A 46 15.84 -24.83 8.75
N GLN A 47 14.93 -23.92 8.43
CA GLN A 47 15.10 -23.00 7.28
C GLN A 47 14.93 -21.52 7.68
N ILE A 48 15.96 -20.70 7.45
CA ILE A 48 15.88 -19.24 7.55
C ILE A 48 15.10 -18.75 6.33
N LYS A 49 13.84 -18.33 6.53
CA LYS A 49 13.04 -17.69 5.47
C LYS A 49 13.51 -16.24 5.26
N PRO A 50 13.37 -15.68 4.04
CA PRO A 50 13.42 -14.24 3.84
C PRO A 50 12.52 -13.51 4.84
N PRO A 51 12.95 -12.37 5.40
CA PRO A 51 12.17 -11.60 6.38
C PRO A 51 10.75 -11.28 5.91
N GLU A 52 10.58 -10.91 4.63
CA GLU A 52 9.30 -10.57 4.00
C GLU A 52 8.33 -11.74 4.02
N ARG A 53 8.81 -12.96 3.71
CA ARG A 53 7.98 -14.18 3.82
C ARG A 53 7.55 -14.49 5.24
N THR A 54 8.35 -14.09 6.22
CA THR A 54 7.99 -14.25 7.63
C THR A 54 6.93 -13.22 8.02
N LEU A 55 7.06 -11.98 7.55
CA LEU A 55 6.06 -10.93 7.74
C LEU A 55 4.73 -11.31 7.08
N GLU A 56 4.75 -11.83 5.84
CA GLU A 56 3.58 -12.32 5.12
C GLU A 56 2.81 -13.38 5.94
N ALA A 57 3.52 -14.36 6.51
CA ALA A 57 2.91 -15.39 7.34
C ALA A 57 2.28 -14.83 8.63
N VAL A 58 2.96 -13.88 9.29
CA VAL A 58 2.46 -13.22 10.51
C VAL A 58 1.22 -12.38 10.21
N VAL A 59 1.25 -11.59 9.14
CA VAL A 59 0.14 -10.74 8.68
C VAL A 59 -1.06 -11.59 8.31
N ARG A 60 -0.87 -12.66 7.52
CA ARG A 60 -1.92 -13.61 7.16
C ARG A 60 -2.60 -14.23 8.39
N GLY A 61 -1.83 -14.56 9.43
CA GLY A 61 -2.36 -15.07 10.69
C GLY A 61 -3.08 -14.03 11.55
N SER A 62 -2.94 -12.75 11.23
CA SER A 62 -3.43 -11.63 12.04
C SER A 62 -4.11 -10.55 11.19
N LEU A 63 -4.80 -10.92 10.10
CA LEU A 63 -5.33 -9.97 9.11
C LEU A 63 -6.23 -8.88 9.70
N HIS A 64 -7.05 -9.22 10.69
CA HIS A 64 -7.93 -8.26 11.36
C HIS A 64 -7.18 -7.19 12.15
N ALA A 65 -5.91 -7.42 12.50
CA ALA A 65 -5.07 -6.35 13.04
C ALA A 65 -4.81 -5.26 11.99
N LEU A 66 -4.71 -5.62 10.71
CA LEU A 66 -4.54 -4.70 9.58
C LEU A 66 -5.86 -4.13 9.10
N ASP A 67 -6.89 -4.95 8.89
CA ASP A 67 -8.21 -4.45 8.49
C ASP A 67 -9.29 -5.43 9.01
N PRO A 68 -10.18 -4.97 9.92
CA PRO A 68 -11.18 -5.84 10.55
C PRO A 68 -12.27 -6.31 9.59
N TYR A 69 -12.39 -5.71 8.40
CA TYR A 69 -13.39 -6.10 7.40
C TYR A 69 -12.91 -7.21 6.46
N LEU A 70 -11.64 -7.61 6.53
CA LEU A 70 -11.11 -8.68 5.70
C LEU A 70 -11.70 -10.04 6.08
N LEU A 71 -12.07 -10.84 5.08
CA LEU A 71 -12.34 -12.25 5.30
C LEU A 71 -11.03 -12.98 5.62
N LEU A 72 -11.07 -13.86 6.61
CA LEU A 72 -9.90 -14.65 7.00
C LEU A 72 -9.56 -15.73 5.96
N HIS A 73 -10.55 -16.17 5.18
CA HIS A 73 -10.38 -17.18 4.13
C HIS A 73 -11.38 -16.96 2.97
N PRO A 74 -10.98 -17.27 1.71
CA PRO A 74 -9.61 -17.57 1.31
C PRO A 74 -8.74 -16.30 1.31
N VAL A 75 -7.47 -16.46 1.61
CA VAL A 75 -6.44 -15.43 1.47
C VAL A 75 -5.34 -16.07 0.65
N TYR A 76 -4.85 -15.37 -0.35
CA TYR A 76 -3.89 -15.93 -1.28
C TYR A 76 -2.54 -15.24 -1.16
N SER A 77 -1.47 -16.03 -1.22
CA SER A 77 -0.10 -15.54 -1.26
C SER A 77 0.40 -15.64 -2.69
N GLN A 78 1.18 -14.65 -3.13
CA GLN A 78 2.02 -14.78 -4.34
C GLN A 78 1.19 -15.09 -5.61
N VAL A 79 0.12 -14.32 -5.83
CA VAL A 79 -1.05 -14.71 -6.66
C VAL A 79 -0.91 -14.50 -8.16
N LEU A 80 -0.08 -13.56 -8.60
CA LEU A 80 -0.06 -13.12 -9.99
C LEU A 80 1.32 -13.37 -10.59
N SER A 81 1.45 -14.38 -11.45
CA SER A 81 2.69 -14.68 -12.18
C SER A 81 2.57 -14.31 -13.66
N PHE A 82 3.66 -13.77 -14.19
CA PHE A 82 3.81 -13.41 -15.60
C PHE A 82 4.13 -14.59 -16.49
N ALA A 83 3.62 -14.54 -17.72
CA ALA A 83 4.24 -15.22 -18.85
C ALA A 83 5.36 -14.33 -19.45
N GLY A 84 6.47 -14.15 -18.73
CA GLY A 84 7.69 -13.51 -19.24
C GLY A 84 8.38 -12.56 -18.26
N GLY A 85 9.62 -12.87 -17.86
CA GLY A 85 10.54 -11.94 -17.17
C GLY A 85 10.38 -11.77 -15.64
N ASP A 86 11.35 -11.10 -15.00
CA ASP A 86 11.61 -11.03 -13.55
C ASP A 86 10.46 -10.47 -12.68
N ARG A 87 9.51 -11.35 -12.39
CA ARG A 87 9.05 -11.83 -11.07
C ARG A 87 9.15 -10.90 -9.85
N GLU A 88 8.14 -10.07 -9.68
CA GLU A 88 7.63 -9.74 -8.34
C GLU A 88 6.15 -10.19 -8.28
N LEU A 89 5.78 -10.91 -7.22
CA LEU A 89 4.43 -11.43 -6.99
C LEU A 89 3.77 -10.65 -5.86
N VAL A 90 2.45 -10.42 -5.94
CA VAL A 90 1.67 -9.83 -4.84
C VAL A 90 1.92 -10.61 -3.54
N ASP A 91 2.28 -9.93 -2.46
CA ASP A 91 2.50 -10.60 -1.18
C ASP A 91 1.22 -11.30 -0.68
N LEU A 92 0.13 -10.54 -0.50
CA LEU A 92 -1.18 -11.10 -0.16
C LEU A 92 -2.32 -10.47 -0.98
N LEU A 93 -3.22 -11.32 -1.44
CA LEU A 93 -4.52 -10.93 -1.97
C LEU A 93 -5.62 -11.48 -1.04
N ALA A 94 -6.43 -10.57 -0.52
CA ALA A 94 -7.58 -10.86 0.32
C ALA A 94 -8.85 -10.27 -0.30
N ILE A 95 -9.98 -10.50 0.36
CA ILE A 95 -11.26 -9.88 0.05
C ILE A 95 -11.90 -9.39 1.34
N SER A 96 -12.55 -8.24 1.30
CA SER A 96 -13.37 -7.74 2.41
C SER A 96 -14.75 -8.38 2.43
N ALA A 97 -15.45 -8.24 3.55
CA ALA A 97 -16.80 -8.78 3.74
C ALA A 97 -17.84 -8.21 2.77
N ASP A 98 -17.64 -6.99 2.25
CA ASP A 98 -18.45 -6.38 1.19
C ASP A 98 -18.00 -6.78 -0.23
N GLY A 99 -17.09 -7.75 -0.35
CA GLY A 99 -16.68 -8.33 -1.62
C GLY A 99 -15.64 -7.51 -2.39
N ARG A 100 -14.99 -6.54 -1.74
CA ARG A 100 -13.95 -5.72 -2.37
C ARG A 100 -12.60 -6.44 -2.30
N PRO A 101 -11.89 -6.63 -3.43
CA PRO A 101 -10.53 -7.14 -3.40
C PRO A 101 -9.58 -6.20 -2.67
N VAL A 102 -8.68 -6.76 -1.86
CA VAL A 102 -7.66 -6.01 -1.11
C VAL A 102 -6.29 -6.59 -1.39
N ILE A 103 -5.41 -5.77 -1.96
CA ILE A 103 -4.00 -6.08 -2.17
C ILE A 103 -3.24 -5.62 -0.93
N LEU A 104 -2.40 -6.49 -0.35
CA LEU A 104 -1.48 -6.12 0.71
C LEU A 104 -0.05 -6.35 0.21
N GLU A 105 0.72 -5.27 0.18
CA GLU A 105 2.15 -5.27 -0.15
C GLU A 105 2.96 -5.01 1.12
N LEU A 106 3.94 -5.87 1.41
CA LEU A 106 4.60 -5.94 2.71
C LEU A 106 6.10 -5.71 2.59
N LYS A 107 6.65 -4.84 3.44
CA LYS A 107 8.09 -4.64 3.55
C LYS A 107 8.59 -4.69 4.98
N VAL A 108 9.75 -5.31 5.19
CA VAL A 108 10.42 -5.35 6.50
C VAL A 108 11.43 -4.23 6.71
N SER A 109 11.80 -3.54 5.65
CA SER A 109 12.78 -2.46 5.63
C SER A 109 12.30 -1.36 4.69
N GLU A 110 12.96 -0.21 4.77
CA GLU A 110 12.66 0.91 3.89
C GLU A 110 12.87 0.52 2.43
N ASP A 111 11.88 0.83 1.59
CA ASP A 111 11.90 0.56 0.16
C ASP A 111 11.18 1.68 -0.59
N ILE A 112 11.92 2.46 -1.39
CA ILE A 112 11.37 3.60 -2.12
C ILE A 112 10.38 3.19 -3.22
N HIS A 113 10.45 1.94 -3.69
CA HIS A 113 9.64 1.43 -4.80
C HIS A 113 8.30 0.85 -4.35
N LEU A 114 8.11 0.66 -3.04
CA LEU A 114 6.90 0.06 -2.46
C LEU A 114 5.57 0.61 -3.01
N PRO A 115 5.36 1.94 -3.14
CA PRO A 115 4.12 2.45 -3.74
C PRO A 115 3.92 2.02 -5.20
N LEU A 116 5.00 2.02 -6.01
CA LEU A 116 4.93 1.68 -7.43
C LEU A 116 4.70 0.17 -7.64
N GLN A 117 5.30 -0.68 -6.80
CA GLN A 117 5.02 -2.12 -6.76
C GLN A 117 3.53 -2.37 -6.44
N GLY A 118 3.03 -1.72 -5.38
CA GLY A 118 1.62 -1.83 -5.01
C GLY A 118 0.65 -1.34 -6.09
N LEU A 119 0.98 -0.26 -6.79
CA LEU A 119 0.18 0.27 -7.91
C LEU A 119 0.09 -0.72 -9.08
N ASP A 120 1.23 -1.27 -9.46
CA ASP A 120 1.35 -2.23 -10.55
C ASP A 120 0.50 -3.48 -10.27
N TYR A 121 0.49 -3.97 -9.04
CA TYR A 121 -0.43 -5.03 -8.63
C TYR A 121 -1.90 -4.61 -8.61
N TRP A 122 -2.19 -3.41 -8.11
CA TRP A 122 -3.56 -2.90 -8.09
C TRP A 122 -4.16 -2.85 -9.50
N MET A 123 -3.40 -2.40 -10.50
CA MET A 123 -3.83 -2.35 -11.90
C MET A 123 -4.18 -3.75 -12.43
N ARG A 124 -3.37 -4.76 -12.13
CA ARG A 124 -3.58 -6.14 -12.56
C ARG A 124 -4.80 -6.78 -11.89
N VAL A 125 -4.94 -6.58 -10.59
CA VAL A 125 -6.11 -7.06 -9.83
C VAL A 125 -7.37 -6.41 -10.39
N LYS A 126 -7.36 -5.09 -10.62
CA LYS A 126 -8.48 -4.39 -11.21
C LYS A 126 -8.87 -4.96 -12.57
N TRP A 127 -7.90 -5.15 -13.46
CA TRP A 127 -8.11 -5.76 -14.79
C TRP A 127 -8.83 -7.10 -14.70
N HIS A 128 -8.35 -8.01 -13.84
CA HIS A 128 -8.96 -9.33 -13.68
C HIS A 128 -10.33 -9.31 -12.98
N VAL A 129 -10.57 -8.33 -12.11
CA VAL A 129 -11.90 -8.10 -11.51
C VAL A 129 -12.89 -7.66 -12.58
N GLU A 130 -12.51 -6.75 -13.46
CA GLU A 130 -13.33 -6.26 -14.56
C GLU A 130 -13.66 -7.36 -15.60
N LEU A 131 -12.75 -8.32 -15.78
CA LEU A 131 -12.98 -9.52 -16.59
C LEU A 131 -13.84 -10.59 -15.89
N GLY A 132 -14.23 -10.39 -14.61
CA GLY A 132 -15.06 -11.32 -13.85
C GLY A 132 -14.32 -12.58 -13.38
N GLU A 133 -12.99 -12.58 -13.38
CA GLU A 133 -12.18 -13.77 -13.07
C GLU A 133 -12.02 -14.04 -11.56
N PHE A 134 -12.44 -13.09 -10.73
CA PHE A 134 -12.32 -13.14 -9.27
C PHE A 134 -13.38 -14.01 -8.58
N GLY A 135 -14.56 -14.18 -9.18
CA GLY A 135 -15.65 -14.98 -8.59
C GLY A 135 -15.21 -16.37 -8.15
N PRO A 136 -14.54 -17.17 -9.00
CA PRO A 136 -14.09 -18.49 -8.60
C PRO A 136 -12.78 -18.51 -7.77
N LEU A 137 -12.16 -17.35 -7.49
CA LEU A 137 -11.14 -17.22 -6.43
C LEU A 137 -11.77 -17.01 -5.05
N PHE A 138 -12.90 -16.32 -4.97
CA PHE A 138 -13.57 -16.07 -3.70
C PHE A 138 -14.97 -16.70 -3.71
N PRO A 139 -15.05 -18.05 -3.68
CA PRO A 139 -16.32 -18.75 -3.81
C PRO A 139 -17.27 -18.36 -2.67
N GLY A 140 -18.52 -18.07 -3.03
CA GLY A 140 -19.55 -17.64 -2.09
C GLY A 140 -19.50 -16.17 -1.70
N VAL A 141 -18.56 -15.39 -2.25
CA VAL A 141 -18.51 -13.94 -2.09
C VAL A 141 -18.95 -13.27 -3.38
N SER A 142 -19.93 -12.37 -3.31
CA SER A 142 -20.26 -11.49 -4.42
C SER A 142 -19.14 -10.46 -4.58
N ILE A 143 -18.38 -10.53 -5.66
CA ILE A 143 -17.32 -9.55 -5.94
C ILE A 143 -17.97 -8.18 -6.14
N GLY A 144 -17.65 -7.23 -5.26
CA GLY A 144 -18.25 -5.91 -5.22
C GLY A 144 -17.77 -5.02 -6.37
N GLY A 145 -18.57 -4.02 -6.73
CA GLY A 145 -18.26 -3.08 -7.83
C GLY A 145 -17.28 -1.96 -7.48
N ARG A 146 -16.67 -1.97 -6.28
CA ARG A 146 -15.66 -0.97 -5.89
C ARG A 146 -14.30 -1.41 -6.40
N SER A 147 -13.52 -0.45 -6.90
CA SER A 147 -12.12 -0.69 -7.29
C SER A 147 -11.33 -1.25 -6.11
N PRO A 148 -10.31 -2.10 -6.35
CA PRO A 148 -9.56 -2.75 -5.27
C PRO A 148 -8.99 -1.75 -4.25
N LYS A 149 -8.76 -2.18 -3.02
CA LYS A 149 -8.02 -1.41 -2.01
C LYS A 149 -6.56 -1.85 -2.00
N LEU A 150 -5.63 -0.91 -1.86
CA LEU A 150 -4.21 -1.19 -1.68
C LEU A 150 -3.80 -0.89 -0.24
N ILE A 151 -3.21 -1.86 0.43
CA ILE A 151 -2.60 -1.72 1.75
C ILE A 151 -1.09 -1.87 1.60
N LEU A 152 -0.34 -0.86 2.02
CA LEU A 152 1.12 -0.89 2.10
C LEU A 152 1.51 -1.03 3.56
N ALA A 153 2.07 -2.17 3.97
CA ALA A 153 2.41 -2.42 5.37
C ALA A 153 3.91 -2.60 5.57
N ALA A 154 4.48 -1.83 6.49
CA ALA A 154 5.89 -1.90 6.85
C ALA A 154 6.09 -1.47 8.31
N PRO A 155 7.23 -1.77 8.96
CA PRO A 155 7.55 -1.15 10.23
C PRO A 155 7.39 0.37 10.15
N ALA A 156 6.78 1.00 11.15
CA ALA A 156 6.41 2.42 11.08
C ALA A 156 7.61 3.35 10.80
N MET A 157 8.80 2.97 11.28
CA MET A 157 10.06 3.69 11.05
C MET A 157 10.70 3.42 9.68
N SER A 158 10.11 2.55 8.86
CA SER A 158 10.62 2.14 7.55
C SER A 158 9.84 2.77 6.39
N PHE A 159 8.88 3.66 6.64
CA PHE A 159 8.25 4.42 5.57
C PHE A 159 9.17 5.54 5.11
N HIS A 160 9.66 5.43 3.86
CA HIS A 160 10.47 6.48 3.26
C HIS A 160 9.62 7.73 3.01
N SER A 161 10.23 8.90 3.18
CA SER A 161 9.56 10.20 3.03
C SER A 161 8.96 10.41 1.64
N THR A 162 9.55 9.82 0.60
CA THR A 162 9.06 9.91 -0.79
C THR A 162 7.74 9.19 -1.02
N HIS A 163 7.33 8.26 -0.16
CA HIS A 163 6.07 7.55 -0.35
C HIS A 163 4.89 8.50 -0.40
N ALA A 164 4.84 9.50 0.48
CA ALA A 164 3.79 10.52 0.46
C ALA A 164 3.79 11.29 -0.88
N THR A 165 4.98 11.69 -1.36
CA THR A 165 5.13 12.36 -2.65
C THR A 165 4.64 11.51 -3.80
N VAL A 166 5.08 10.25 -3.90
CA VAL A 166 4.67 9.33 -4.98
C VAL A 166 3.16 9.08 -4.94
N LEU A 167 2.61 8.81 -3.75
CA LEU A 167 1.18 8.55 -3.56
C LEU A 167 0.32 9.79 -3.86
N SER A 168 0.86 11.00 -3.76
CA SER A 168 0.12 12.23 -4.12
C SER A 168 -0.18 12.34 -5.62
N TYR A 169 0.55 11.58 -6.46
CA TYR A 169 0.32 11.50 -7.89
C TYR A 169 -0.65 10.37 -8.29
N PHE A 170 -1.09 9.54 -7.35
CA PHE A 170 -2.02 8.45 -7.67
C PHE A 170 -3.41 9.02 -7.95
N SER A 171 -4.14 8.37 -8.87
CA SER A 171 -5.56 8.66 -9.08
C SER A 171 -6.32 8.46 -7.77
N PRO A 172 -7.27 9.35 -7.40
CA PRO A 172 -8.13 9.18 -6.22
C PRO A 172 -8.95 7.88 -6.22
N GLU A 173 -9.11 7.22 -7.37
CA GLU A 173 -9.73 5.91 -7.47
C GLU A 173 -8.91 4.81 -6.76
N ILE A 174 -7.59 4.98 -6.68
CA ILE A 174 -6.67 4.04 -6.05
C ILE A 174 -6.67 4.35 -4.55
N GLU A 175 -7.57 3.71 -3.81
CA GLU A 175 -7.62 3.84 -2.35
C GLU A 175 -6.42 3.12 -1.73
N VAL A 176 -5.46 3.89 -1.21
CA VAL A 176 -4.26 3.38 -0.54
C VAL A 176 -4.32 3.65 0.96
N GLU A 177 -3.99 2.64 1.76
CA GLU A 177 -3.74 2.77 3.19
C GLU A 177 -2.30 2.34 3.52
N ARG A 178 -1.52 3.23 4.12
CA ARG A 178 -0.20 2.90 4.68
C ARG A 178 -0.37 2.50 6.14
N ILE A 179 0.02 1.27 6.47
CA ILE A 179 -0.07 0.71 7.82
C ILE A 179 1.33 0.54 8.40
N GLY A 180 1.64 1.33 9.43
CA GLY A 180 2.88 1.22 10.20
C GLY A 180 2.74 0.19 11.30
N ILE A 181 3.53 -0.87 11.26
CA ILE A 181 3.57 -1.91 12.29
C ILE A 181 4.74 -1.71 13.26
N ASN A 182 4.70 -2.40 14.40
CA ASN A 182 5.78 -2.42 15.38
C ASN A 182 7.04 -3.14 14.85
N SER A 183 8.23 -2.73 15.27
CA SER A 183 9.51 -3.32 14.82
C SER A 183 9.70 -4.78 15.28
N ASP A 184 9.08 -5.17 16.40
CA ASP A 184 9.07 -6.50 17.00
C ASP A 184 7.89 -7.37 16.52
N TRP A 185 7.40 -7.13 15.31
CA TRP A 185 6.23 -7.80 14.71
C TRP A 185 6.33 -9.34 14.70
N GLN A 186 7.53 -9.93 14.70
CA GLN A 186 7.72 -11.38 14.77
C GLN A 186 7.18 -11.99 16.08
N ARG A 187 7.16 -11.21 17.17
CA ARG A 187 6.63 -11.66 18.47
C ARG A 187 5.13 -11.46 18.55
N GLN A 188 4.67 -10.28 18.16
CA GLN A 188 3.28 -9.90 18.12
C GLN A 188 3.10 -8.75 17.14
N LEU A 189 2.21 -8.92 16.18
CA LEU A 189 1.85 -7.88 15.23
C LEU A 189 0.94 -6.85 15.89
N ARG A 190 1.34 -5.57 15.84
CA ARG A 190 0.55 -4.43 16.30
C ARG A 190 0.63 -3.31 15.28
N VAL A 191 -0.51 -2.72 14.96
CA VAL A 191 -0.58 -1.51 14.14
C VAL A 191 -0.34 -0.29 15.03
N LEU A 192 0.66 0.52 14.67
CA LEU A 192 1.06 1.73 15.37
C LEU A 192 0.58 3.00 14.66
N LEU A 193 0.45 2.94 13.33
CA LEU A 193 0.11 4.09 12.48
C LEU A 193 -0.76 3.64 11.32
N ARG A 194 -1.73 4.49 10.95
CA ARG A 194 -2.52 4.38 9.71
C ARG A 194 -2.53 5.73 9.02
N LEU A 195 -2.23 5.75 7.73
CA LEU A 195 -2.27 6.94 6.88
C LEU A 195 -3.02 6.62 5.59
N HIS A 196 -3.89 7.51 5.15
CA HIS A 196 -4.56 7.37 3.86
C HIS A 196 -3.71 8.03 2.78
N GLY A 197 -3.48 7.33 1.67
CA GLY A 197 -2.74 7.85 0.52
C GLY A 197 -1.46 8.59 0.92
N ALA A 198 -1.39 9.87 0.55
CA ALA A 198 -0.26 10.77 0.80
C ALA A 198 -0.24 11.44 2.19
N ASP A 199 -1.20 11.18 3.08
CA ASP A 199 -1.31 11.85 4.37
C ASP A 199 -0.03 11.70 5.22
N HIS A 200 0.38 12.77 5.89
CA HIS A 200 1.53 12.70 6.80
C HIS A 200 1.07 12.33 8.22
N PRO A 201 1.93 11.67 9.03
CA PRO A 201 1.64 11.48 10.45
C PRO A 201 1.36 12.82 11.12
N ILE A 202 0.25 12.89 11.87
CA ILE A 202 -0.05 14.05 12.69
C ILE A 202 0.91 14.01 13.89
N SER A 203 1.93 14.85 13.87
CA SER A 203 2.78 15.08 15.04
C SER A 203 1.97 15.85 16.08
N HIS A 204 1.51 15.18 17.14
CA HIS A 204 1.06 15.88 18.35
C HIS A 204 2.28 16.43 19.09
N GLY A 205 2.79 17.57 18.62
CA GLY A 205 3.90 18.33 19.19
C GLY A 205 3.56 19.80 19.31
N GLY A 206 2.85 20.17 20.37
CA GLY A 206 2.92 21.48 21.03
C GLY A 206 2.51 22.74 20.25
N GLU A 207 1.22 22.92 19.97
CA GLU A 207 0.65 24.28 19.90
C GLU A 207 -0.04 24.61 21.22
N HIS A 208 0.77 24.91 22.25
CA HIS A 208 0.33 25.92 23.22
C HIS A 208 0.57 27.28 22.56
N ALA A 209 -0.42 27.73 21.77
CA ALA A 209 -0.55 29.14 21.50
C ALA A 209 -0.76 29.83 22.85
N ILE A 210 0.29 30.46 23.38
CA ILE A 210 0.19 31.43 24.47
C ILE A 210 -0.77 32.53 23.97
N PRO A 211 -1.92 32.78 24.62
CA PRO A 211 -2.78 33.90 24.24
C PRO A 211 -2.01 35.19 24.47
N GLY A 212 -1.99 36.05 23.45
CA GLY A 212 -1.28 37.31 23.47
C GLY A 212 -1.60 38.15 24.71
N SER A 213 -0.57 38.48 25.48
CA SER A 213 -0.61 39.61 26.41
C SER A 213 -0.32 40.88 25.62
N GLY A 214 -1.36 41.43 25.00
CA GLY A 214 -1.37 42.83 24.63
C GLY A 214 -1.63 43.66 25.89
N GLN A 215 -0.65 44.47 26.31
CA GLN A 215 -0.85 45.75 26.99
C GLN A 215 0.51 46.44 27.20
N TYR A 216 0.88 47.30 26.26
CA TYR A 216 1.67 48.51 26.55
C TYR A 216 0.93 49.67 25.91
N THR A 217 -0.08 50.16 26.61
CA THR A 217 -0.65 51.49 26.41
C THR A 217 0.14 52.44 27.31
N GLN A 218 0.98 53.28 26.71
CA GLN A 218 1.59 54.41 27.40
C GLN A 218 0.95 55.67 26.83
N SER A 219 0.00 56.23 27.58
CA SER A 219 -0.65 57.50 27.28
C SER A 219 -0.08 58.58 28.21
N ALA A 220 0.52 59.58 27.57
CA ALA A 220 0.56 61.01 27.90
C ALA A 220 0.91 61.47 29.32
N HIS A 221 1.91 62.36 29.41
CA HIS A 221 1.75 63.61 30.14
C HIS A 221 2.62 64.71 29.52
N ASP A 222 1.94 65.68 28.90
CA ASP A 222 2.40 67.05 28.70
C ASP A 222 2.66 67.70 30.05
N ILE A 223 3.85 68.30 30.24
CA ILE A 223 4.09 69.42 31.16
C ILE A 223 5.23 70.28 30.57
N GLU A 224 4.86 71.39 29.92
CA GLU A 224 5.62 72.66 30.01
C GLU A 224 5.10 73.39 31.27
N PRO A 225 5.93 74.18 31.99
CA PRO A 225 6.04 75.60 31.62
C PRO A 225 7.33 76.35 32.04
N SER A 226 7.42 77.57 31.48
CA SER A 226 8.20 78.79 31.83
C SER A 226 9.59 78.96 31.23
#